data_AF-A0A935A4S1-F1
#
_entry.id   AF-A0A935A4S1-F1
#
_cell.length_a   1.000
_cell.length_b   1.000
_cell.length_c   1.000
_cell.angle_alpha   90.00
_cell.angle_beta   90.00
_cell.angle_gamma   90.00
#
_symmetry.space_group_name_H-M   'P 1'
#
loop_
_entity.id
_entity.type
_entity.pdbx_description
1 polymer ?
#
loop_
_entity_poly.entity_id
_entity_poly.type
_entity_poly.pdbx_seq_one_letter_code
_entity_poly.pdbx_strand_id
1 'polypeptide(L)'
;MINGLSETLLAGLQTINQILTAGIAITAFSLFLYSLSFNLRDRVARSFAIILLCVVVVFTAEALQDNTVSVQTLDLLMRLQWVGLAFLPAAYLHLSDALLVTAGRPSRGRRRVAVRGMYALSAAFLVLLALGYLLGPIVPDGKPAPYLERTAWTEVFTFFYVAILVWAGVNFARAYKLMLTRSGRRRMLYLMAGATAPALGSYPYLLFGYELAARHEFLFWSAAVAINLLVGALVVVMAYAVAFFGVSWPDRVIKSRLFKWIMRGPVTASATLALMTVVRRGGELLGTPYSAFVPFTVVTSVLLMEHAITFAAPLWERWLFFGRDRGELELLQNVEERLLTQGDLQQFLEAVLAAVRDHLQSPSAFVAALDDETLLPVVVAGNRAMIEQESLTEALDHVNGDVRHEFHWGNYWVLPLYARRRPEMDRDELPPLLGLLGVARSDGRTTMEHDQRESLWLLAERAALALEDRQLQQRVFRSLADIQPQVEMIQRMRAASRYDSRAALEADPIPQEADLANWVRDALTHYWGGPKFTNNPLTKLQVVRELADKEDGNTANALRALLRRAVDEVRPRGDRKFTTEWILYNILEMKFIEGRKVRDVAARLAMSEADLYRKQRVAIDAVARAIMEMEVNQLER
;
A
#
# COMPACT_ATOMS: atom_id res chain seq x y z
N MET A 1 35.71 45.56 -21.19
CA MET A 1 35.48 44.09 -21.18
C MET A 1 35.12 43.51 -19.81
N ILE A 2 35.31 44.22 -18.68
CA ILE A 2 34.95 43.73 -17.33
C ILE A 2 33.45 43.96 -16.99
N ASN A 3 32.82 45.02 -17.51
CA ASN A 3 31.39 45.31 -17.22
C ASN A 3 30.41 44.27 -17.80
N GLY A 4 30.78 43.57 -18.88
CA GLY A 4 29.96 42.50 -19.46
C GLY A 4 29.97 41.22 -18.62
N LEU A 5 31.02 40.98 -17.82
CA LEU A 5 31.08 39.84 -16.91
C LEU A 5 30.13 40.01 -15.72
N SER A 6 30.01 41.24 -15.19
CA SER A 6 29.07 41.53 -14.12
C SER A 6 27.61 41.37 -14.58
N GLU A 7 27.25 41.89 -15.76
CA GLU A 7 25.88 41.77 -16.28
C GLU A 7 25.52 40.32 -16.62
N THR A 8 26.45 39.54 -17.19
CA THR A 8 26.23 38.12 -17.48
C THR A 8 26.14 37.28 -16.20
N LEU A 9 26.94 37.57 -15.17
CA LEU A 9 26.84 36.91 -13.86
C LEU A 9 25.51 37.23 -13.16
N LEU A 10 25.07 38.49 -13.21
CA LEU A 10 23.80 38.91 -12.64
C LEU A 10 22.61 38.23 -13.33
N ALA A 11 22.61 38.21 -14.67
CA ALA A 11 21.62 37.50 -15.45
C ALA A 11 21.63 35.99 -15.14
N GLY A 12 22.81 35.40 -14.90
CA GLY A 12 22.95 34.02 -14.45
C GLY A 12 22.29 33.77 -13.10
N LEU A 13 22.55 34.62 -12.10
CA LEU A 13 21.94 34.52 -10.76
C LEU A 13 20.41 34.65 -10.80
N GLN A 14 19.88 35.60 -11.59
CA GLN A 14 18.44 35.76 -11.80
C GLN A 14 17.81 34.50 -12.39
N THR A 15 18.49 33.85 -13.34
CA THR A 15 18.02 32.60 -13.96
C THR A 15 17.99 31.45 -12.97
N ILE A 16 19.05 31.31 -12.18
CA ILE A 16 19.12 30.28 -11.13
C ILE A 16 18.00 30.52 -10.13
N ASN A 17 17.74 31.78 -9.76
CA ASN A 17 16.63 32.13 -8.89
C ASN A 17 15.28 31.73 -9.51
N GLN A 18 15.02 32.07 -10.77
CA GLN A 18 13.79 31.69 -11.50
C GLN A 18 13.60 30.17 -11.54
N ILE A 19 14.66 29.41 -11.87
CA ILE A 19 14.63 27.94 -11.88
C ILE A 19 14.34 27.39 -10.48
N LEU A 20 14.95 27.96 -9.44
CA LEU A 20 14.72 27.55 -8.05
C LEU A 20 13.29 27.87 -7.59
N THR A 21 12.78 29.07 -7.85
CA THR A 21 11.39 29.46 -7.55
C THR A 21 10.40 28.50 -8.20
N ALA A 22 10.57 28.20 -9.49
CA ALA A 22 9.74 27.21 -10.19
C ALA A 22 9.91 25.79 -9.62
N GLY A 23 11.14 25.39 -9.27
CA GLY A 23 11.43 24.12 -8.62
C GLY A 23 10.75 23.98 -7.25
N ILE A 24 10.66 25.05 -6.46
CA ILE A 24 9.92 25.08 -5.19
C ILE A 24 8.43 24.90 -5.44
N ALA A 25 7.86 25.58 -6.45
CA ALA A 25 6.45 25.42 -6.83
C ALA A 25 6.12 23.98 -7.21
N ILE A 26 6.94 23.37 -8.08
CA ILE A 26 6.83 21.96 -8.49
C ILE A 26 6.94 21.02 -7.29
N THR A 27 7.93 21.26 -6.42
CA THR A 27 8.17 20.44 -5.23
C THR A 27 7.00 20.53 -4.25
N ALA A 28 6.54 21.74 -3.96
CA ALA A 28 5.39 21.97 -3.08
C ALA A 28 4.11 21.35 -3.65
N PHE A 29 3.88 21.46 -4.96
CA PHE A 29 2.70 20.89 -5.63
C PHE A 29 2.73 19.36 -5.60
N SER A 30 3.87 18.76 -5.90
CA SER A 30 4.00 17.31 -5.83
C SER A 30 3.87 16.77 -4.40
N LEU A 31 4.45 17.45 -3.41
CA LEU A 31 4.27 17.09 -1.99
C LEU A 31 2.82 17.31 -1.53
N PHE A 32 2.12 18.28 -2.11
CA PHE A 32 0.70 18.50 -1.85
C PHE A 32 -0.13 17.31 -2.35
N LEU A 33 0.09 16.87 -3.58
CA LEU A 33 -0.54 15.67 -4.14
C LEU A 33 -0.23 14.41 -3.31
N TYR A 34 1.03 14.26 -2.88
CA TYR A 34 1.42 13.19 -1.96
C TYR A 34 0.63 13.23 -0.65
N SER A 35 0.51 14.41 -0.03
CA SER A 35 -0.19 14.59 1.24
C SER A 35 -1.70 14.33 1.13
N LEU A 36 -2.32 14.65 -0.01
CA LEU A 36 -3.74 14.38 -0.26
C LEU A 36 -4.04 12.88 -0.34
N SER A 37 -3.08 12.09 -0.82
CA SER A 37 -3.30 10.67 -1.15
C SER A 37 -3.33 9.74 0.07
N PHE A 38 -2.74 10.13 1.21
CA PHE A 38 -2.49 9.19 2.30
C PHE A 38 -3.04 9.56 3.68
N ASN A 39 -3.27 10.85 4.01
CA ASN A 39 -3.43 11.26 5.43
C ASN A 39 -4.50 12.32 5.76
N LEU A 40 -5.49 12.60 4.91
CA LEU A 40 -6.42 13.73 5.15
C LEU A 40 -7.31 13.62 6.40
N ARG A 41 -7.45 12.41 6.96
CA ARG A 41 -8.14 12.18 8.25
C ARG A 41 -7.38 12.81 9.42
N ASP A 42 -6.04 12.83 9.37
CA ASP A 42 -5.21 13.43 10.40
C ASP A 42 -5.15 14.97 10.31
N ARG A 43 -5.15 15.62 11.47
CA ARG A 43 -5.18 17.09 11.55
C ARG A 43 -3.85 17.73 11.14
N VAL A 44 -2.73 17.12 11.51
CA VAL A 44 -1.38 17.61 11.17
C VAL A 44 -1.22 17.57 9.66
N ALA A 45 -1.52 16.44 9.03
CA ALA A 45 -1.46 16.29 7.59
C ALA A 45 -2.37 17.28 6.83
N ARG A 46 -3.61 17.49 7.30
CA ARG A 46 -4.52 18.48 6.69
C ARG A 46 -3.99 19.90 6.78
N SER A 47 -3.50 20.32 7.95
CA SER A 47 -2.93 21.66 8.13
C SER A 47 -1.65 21.85 7.30
N PHE A 48 -0.83 20.81 7.17
CA PHE A 48 0.34 20.81 6.29
C PHE A 48 -0.04 20.90 4.80
N ALA A 49 -1.08 20.19 4.35
CA ALA A 49 -1.57 20.32 2.98
C ALA A 49 -2.05 21.75 2.66
N ILE A 50 -2.67 22.44 3.63
CA ILE A 50 -3.04 23.86 3.47
C ILE A 50 -1.79 24.75 3.34
N ILE A 51 -0.75 24.51 4.14
CA ILE A 51 0.53 25.23 4.01
C ILE A 51 1.14 25.00 2.63
N LEU A 52 1.21 23.74 2.16
CA LEU A 52 1.72 23.42 0.83
C LEU A 52 0.91 24.09 -0.27
N LEU A 53 -0.42 24.12 -0.17
CA LEU A 53 -1.26 24.83 -1.14
C LEU A 53 -0.94 26.34 -1.17
N CYS A 54 -0.76 26.96 0.00
CA CYS A 54 -0.36 28.37 0.07
C CYS A 54 1.02 28.58 -0.60
N VAL A 55 1.99 27.70 -0.33
CA VAL A 55 3.32 27.74 -0.95
C VAL A 55 3.23 27.55 -2.47
N VAL A 56 2.40 26.63 -2.96
CA VAL A 56 2.16 26.44 -4.39
C VAL A 56 1.63 27.71 -5.03
N VAL A 57 0.61 28.35 -4.44
CA VAL A 57 0.05 29.61 -4.97
C VAL A 57 1.12 30.70 -5.01
N VAL A 58 1.90 30.88 -3.94
CA VAL A 58 2.96 31.89 -3.86
C VAL A 58 4.03 31.66 -4.93
N PHE A 59 4.65 30.48 -4.93
CA PHE A 59 5.79 30.21 -5.80
C PHE A 59 5.40 29.98 -7.26
N THR A 60 4.18 29.53 -7.55
CA THR A 60 3.69 29.44 -8.94
C THR A 60 3.44 30.84 -9.51
N ALA A 61 2.80 31.72 -8.73
CA ALA A 61 2.58 33.10 -9.14
C ALA A 61 3.92 33.84 -9.35
N GLU A 62 4.91 33.59 -8.49
CA GLU A 62 6.26 34.14 -8.63
C GLU A 62 7.02 33.55 -9.83
N ALA A 63 6.98 32.24 -10.05
CA ALA A 63 7.66 31.60 -11.17
C ALA A 63 7.15 32.04 -12.55
N LEU A 64 5.89 32.51 -12.63
CA LEU A 64 5.27 33.02 -13.86
C LEU A 64 5.55 34.51 -14.10
N GLN A 65 6.18 35.23 -13.16
CA GLN A 65 6.58 36.63 -13.35
C GLN A 65 7.82 36.68 -14.25
N ASP A 66 7.59 36.77 -15.56
CA ASP A 66 8.63 36.98 -16.57
C ASP A 66 8.57 38.39 -17.16
N ASN A 67 9.71 38.92 -17.61
CA ASN A 67 9.83 40.26 -18.19
C ASN A 67 9.17 40.38 -19.57
N THR A 68 8.73 39.25 -20.15
CA THR A 68 8.01 39.19 -21.44
C THR A 68 6.50 39.37 -21.30
N VAL A 69 5.99 39.40 -20.06
CA VAL A 69 4.58 39.41 -19.74
C VAL A 69 4.06 40.86 -19.63
N SER A 70 2.79 41.09 -20.02
CA SER A 70 2.20 42.43 -19.95
C SER A 70 2.12 42.95 -18.50
N VAL A 71 2.22 44.27 -18.30
CA VAL A 71 2.15 44.89 -16.96
C VAL A 71 0.86 44.53 -16.22
N GLN A 72 -0.26 44.40 -16.94
CA GLN A 72 -1.55 43.97 -16.37
C GLN A 72 -1.49 42.53 -15.85
N THR A 73 -0.89 41.62 -16.62
CA THR A 73 -0.72 40.23 -16.20
C THR A 73 0.28 40.13 -15.05
N LEU A 74 1.32 40.97 -15.04
CA LEU A 74 2.29 41.03 -13.94
C LEU A 74 1.61 41.50 -12.63
N ASP A 75 0.79 42.56 -12.67
CA ASP A 75 -0.03 43.00 -11.52
C ASP A 75 -0.96 41.89 -11.02
N LEU A 76 -1.63 41.17 -11.92
CA LEU A 76 -2.50 40.05 -11.57
C LEU A 76 -1.73 38.91 -10.88
N LEU A 77 -0.57 38.52 -11.42
CA LEU A 77 0.27 37.46 -10.84
C LEU A 77 0.78 37.87 -9.45
N MET A 78 1.20 39.12 -9.28
CA MET A 78 1.62 39.62 -7.98
C MET A 78 0.46 39.62 -6.98
N ARG A 79 -0.75 40.05 -7.37
CA ARG A 79 -1.94 39.97 -6.49
C ARG A 79 -2.33 38.52 -6.18
N LEU A 80 -2.19 37.60 -7.13
CA LEU A 80 -2.44 36.17 -6.92
C LEU A 80 -1.50 35.58 -5.86
N GLN A 81 -0.23 35.98 -5.86
CA GLN A 81 0.75 35.58 -4.84
C GLN A 81 0.26 35.90 -3.42
N TRP A 82 -0.39 37.06 -3.24
CA TRP A 82 -0.92 37.49 -1.94
C TRP A 82 -2.07 36.63 -1.41
N VAL A 83 -2.77 35.89 -2.26
CA VAL A 83 -3.78 34.91 -1.83
C VAL A 83 -3.13 33.83 -0.96
N GLY A 84 -1.98 33.30 -1.38
CA GLY A 84 -1.23 32.32 -0.61
C GLY A 84 -0.64 32.91 0.67
N LEU A 85 -0.06 34.12 0.59
CA LEU A 85 0.49 34.82 1.76
C LEU A 85 -0.57 35.13 2.82
N ALA A 86 -1.80 35.49 2.42
CA ALA A 86 -2.88 35.84 3.33
C ALA A 86 -3.29 34.67 4.24
N PHE A 87 -3.35 33.44 3.71
CA PHE A 87 -3.75 32.26 4.46
C PHE A 87 -2.61 31.56 5.21
N LEU A 88 -1.35 31.86 4.86
CA LEU A 88 -0.19 31.21 5.45
C LEU A 88 -0.14 31.33 6.99
N PRO A 89 -0.34 32.51 7.62
CA PRO A 89 -0.34 32.62 9.08
C PRO A 89 -1.38 31.74 9.77
N ALA A 90 -2.61 31.73 9.26
CA ALA A 90 -3.68 30.91 9.81
C ALA A 90 -3.36 29.40 9.68
N ALA A 91 -2.79 28.99 8.55
CA ALA A 91 -2.36 27.61 8.32
C ALA A 91 -1.22 27.18 9.27
N TYR A 92 -0.27 28.06 9.55
CA TYR A 92 0.80 27.82 10.52
C TYR A 92 0.28 27.67 11.94
N LEU A 93 -0.65 28.54 12.35
CA LEU A 93 -1.26 28.42 13.66
C LEU A 93 -2.05 27.12 13.79
N HIS A 94 -2.77 26.73 12.73
CA HIS A 94 -3.47 25.44 12.64
C HIS A 94 -2.52 24.25 12.81
N LEU A 95 -1.39 24.23 12.08
CA LEU A 95 -0.37 23.18 12.23
C LEU A 95 0.21 23.15 13.64
N SER A 96 0.49 24.32 14.23
CA SER A 96 1.04 24.42 15.59
C SER A 96 0.07 23.90 16.66
N ASP A 97 -1.25 24.14 16.52
CA ASP A 97 -2.25 23.59 17.43
C ASP A 97 -2.39 22.08 17.25
N ALA A 98 -2.41 21.58 16.01
CA ALA A 98 -2.47 20.16 15.71
C ALA A 98 -1.30 19.40 16.37
N LEU A 99 -0.08 19.93 16.29
CA LEU A 99 1.10 19.34 16.92
C LEU A 99 1.10 19.43 18.45
N LEU A 100 0.52 20.47 19.03
CA LEU A 100 0.36 20.55 20.48
C LEU A 100 -0.63 19.49 21.01
N VAL A 101 -1.65 19.16 20.22
CA VAL A 101 -2.59 18.09 20.56
C VAL A 101 -1.88 16.73 20.54
N THR A 102 -1.08 16.45 19.51
CA THR A 102 -0.32 15.18 19.44
C THR A 102 0.77 15.07 20.51
N ALA A 103 1.28 16.19 21.01
CA ALA A 103 2.21 16.25 22.14
C ALA A 103 1.53 16.06 23.53
N GLY A 104 0.23 15.76 23.58
CA GLY A 104 -0.48 15.39 24.82
C GLY A 104 -1.19 16.56 25.53
N ARG A 105 -1.36 17.72 24.89
CA ARG A 105 -2.19 18.81 25.43
C ARG A 105 -3.51 18.92 24.66
N PRO A 106 -4.57 18.19 25.08
CA PRO A 106 -5.85 18.21 24.37
C PRO A 106 -6.44 19.62 24.31
N SER A 107 -6.95 19.98 23.13
CA SER A 107 -7.51 21.30 22.86
C SER A 107 -8.92 21.40 23.44
N ARG A 108 -9.10 22.14 24.55
CA ARG A 108 -10.38 22.42 25.22
C ARG A 108 -11.25 23.44 24.45
N GLY A 109 -11.36 23.31 23.13
CA GLY A 109 -12.20 24.15 22.26
C GLY A 109 -11.64 25.55 21.95
N ARG A 110 -11.13 26.29 22.95
CA ARG A 110 -10.65 27.69 22.77
C ARG A 110 -9.63 27.86 21.64
N ARG A 111 -8.65 26.95 21.51
CA ARG A 111 -7.64 27.04 20.46
C ARG A 111 -8.22 26.73 19.06
N ARG A 112 -9.21 25.84 18.97
CA ARG A 112 -9.93 25.58 17.70
C ARG A 112 -10.70 26.81 17.25
N VAL A 113 -11.32 27.54 18.18
CA VAL A 113 -11.99 28.83 17.88
C VAL A 113 -10.96 29.87 17.45
N ALA A 114 -9.82 29.97 18.12
CA ALA A 114 -8.74 30.89 17.73
C ALA A 114 -8.24 30.62 16.30
N VAL A 115 -8.01 29.35 15.94
CA VAL A 115 -7.60 28.98 14.57
C VAL A 115 -8.67 29.37 13.53
N ARG A 116 -9.95 29.09 13.81
CA ARG A 116 -11.06 29.51 12.92
C ARG A 116 -11.14 31.04 12.80
N GLY A 117 -10.98 31.76 13.90
CA GLY A 117 -10.92 33.22 13.92
C GLY A 117 -9.78 33.77 13.07
N MET A 118 -8.60 33.14 13.10
CA MET A 118 -7.48 33.54 12.25
C MET A 118 -7.75 33.27 10.77
N TYR A 119 -8.41 32.17 10.40
CA TYR A 119 -8.84 31.95 9.01
C TYR A 119 -9.87 32.99 8.55
N ALA A 120 -10.80 33.39 9.42
CA ALA A 120 -11.75 34.45 9.12
C ALA A 120 -11.05 35.82 8.93
N LEU A 121 -10.05 36.11 9.76
CA LEU A 121 -9.23 37.32 9.62
C LEU A 121 -8.39 37.31 8.33
N SER A 122 -7.78 36.17 7.97
CA SER A 122 -7.11 35.99 6.68
C SER A 122 -8.07 36.20 5.50
N ALA A 123 -9.31 35.71 5.60
CA ALA A 123 -10.34 35.94 4.58
C ALA A 123 -10.73 37.42 4.48
N ALA A 124 -10.79 38.16 5.60
CA ALA A 124 -11.04 39.60 5.58
C ALA A 124 -9.92 40.37 4.84
N PHE A 125 -8.66 39.98 5.02
CA PHE A 125 -7.55 40.54 4.23
C PHE A 125 -7.66 40.20 2.73
N LEU A 126 -8.16 39.01 2.38
CA LEU A 126 -8.43 38.66 0.97
C LEU A 126 -9.56 39.52 0.38
N VAL A 127 -10.61 39.82 1.15
CA VAL A 127 -11.64 40.77 0.73
C VAL A 127 -11.04 42.18 0.53
N LEU A 128 -10.18 42.64 1.43
CA LEU A 128 -9.46 43.92 1.25
C LEU A 128 -8.56 43.92 0.01
N LEU A 129 -7.94 42.78 -0.32
CA LEU A 129 -7.17 42.59 -1.53
C LEU A 129 -8.05 42.70 -2.78
N ALA A 130 -9.21 42.03 -2.78
CA ALA A 130 -10.17 42.06 -3.88
C ALA A 130 -10.77 43.45 -4.12
N LEU A 131 -10.97 44.22 -3.05
CA LEU A 131 -11.42 45.61 -3.11
C LEU A 131 -10.32 46.61 -3.51
N GLY A 132 -9.06 46.17 -3.64
CA GLY A 132 -7.93 47.02 -4.02
C GLY A 132 -7.38 47.91 -2.89
N TYR A 133 -7.80 47.71 -1.64
CA TYR A 133 -7.32 48.48 -0.49
C TYR A 133 -6.05 47.92 0.16
N LEU A 134 -5.76 46.62 -0.02
CA LEU A 134 -4.62 45.97 0.64
C LEU A 134 -3.26 46.35 0.04
N LEU A 135 -3.20 46.56 -1.28
CA LEU A 135 -1.96 46.77 -2.04
C LEU A 135 -2.13 47.94 -3.00
N GLY A 136 -1.08 48.74 -3.14
CA GLY A 136 -1.05 49.89 -4.05
C GLY A 136 -0.86 49.50 -5.52
N PRO A 137 -0.62 50.49 -6.40
CA PRO A 137 -0.30 50.25 -7.80
C PRO A 137 1.04 49.52 -7.95
N ILE A 138 1.23 48.90 -9.11
CA ILE A 138 2.47 48.24 -9.49
C ILE A 138 3.53 49.24 -9.93
N VAL A 139 4.77 49.02 -9.50
CA VAL A 139 5.97 49.71 -9.99
C VAL A 139 6.75 48.71 -10.88
N PRO A 140 6.49 48.69 -12.20
CA PRO A 140 7.05 47.68 -13.10
C PRO A 140 8.57 47.81 -13.27
N ASP A 141 9.12 49.03 -13.24
CA ASP A 141 10.56 49.28 -13.35
C ASP A 141 11.28 49.34 -11.98
N GLY A 142 10.69 48.70 -10.96
CA GLY A 142 11.28 48.62 -9.63
C GLY A 142 12.63 47.89 -9.65
N LYS A 143 13.66 48.48 -9.04
CA LYS A 143 14.94 47.80 -8.77
C LYS A 143 14.90 47.22 -7.35
N PRO A 144 15.38 45.98 -7.10
CA PRO A 144 15.98 45.02 -8.03
C PRO A 144 14.97 44.14 -8.81
N ALA A 145 13.67 44.23 -8.50
CA ALA A 145 12.59 43.53 -9.18
C ALA A 145 11.28 44.36 -9.09
N PRO A 146 10.29 44.11 -9.97
CA PRO A 146 8.97 44.73 -9.88
C PRO A 146 8.34 44.52 -8.49
N TYR A 147 7.63 45.51 -7.98
CA TYR A 147 6.96 45.43 -6.67
C TYR A 147 5.63 46.19 -6.67
N LEU A 148 4.75 45.83 -5.71
CA LEU A 148 3.52 46.57 -5.42
C LEU A 148 3.79 47.59 -4.32
N GLU A 149 3.25 48.81 -4.49
CA GLU A 149 3.36 49.84 -3.45
C GLU A 149 2.67 49.41 -2.15
N ARG A 150 3.28 49.80 -1.03
CA ARG A 150 2.78 49.49 0.31
C ARG A 150 1.70 50.49 0.71
N THR A 151 0.59 49.99 1.23
CA THR A 151 -0.46 50.80 1.86
C THR A 151 -0.40 50.63 3.38
N ALA A 152 -1.12 51.47 4.13
CA ALA A 152 -1.27 51.30 5.58
C ALA A 152 -1.84 49.91 5.95
N TRP A 153 -2.73 49.34 5.11
CA TRP A 153 -3.26 48.00 5.31
C TRP A 153 -2.20 46.90 5.08
N THR A 154 -1.23 47.13 4.20
CA THR A 154 -0.08 46.23 4.02
C THR A 154 0.77 46.16 5.29
N GLU A 155 0.96 47.27 6.01
CA GLU A 155 1.70 47.29 7.27
C GLU A 155 0.95 46.56 8.39
N VAL A 156 -0.36 46.79 8.50
CA VAL A 156 -1.24 46.06 9.43
C VAL A 156 -1.20 44.56 9.16
N PHE A 157 -1.26 44.17 7.88
CA PHE A 157 -1.11 42.77 7.49
C PHE A 157 0.27 42.21 7.88
N THR A 158 1.35 42.97 7.66
CA THR A 158 2.71 42.53 8.00
C THR A 158 2.85 42.31 9.50
N PHE A 159 2.29 43.20 10.34
CA PHE A 159 2.26 43.01 11.78
C PHE A 159 1.46 41.76 12.17
N PHE A 160 0.27 41.56 11.59
CA PHE A 160 -0.54 40.35 11.77
C PHE A 160 0.25 39.09 11.40
N TYR A 161 0.88 39.07 10.23
CA TYR A 161 1.67 37.96 9.71
C TYR A 161 2.79 37.56 10.69
N VAL A 162 3.61 38.53 11.12
CA VAL A 162 4.71 38.30 12.07
C VAL A 162 4.19 37.85 13.44
N ALA A 163 3.15 38.50 13.98
CA ALA A 163 2.60 38.17 15.29
C ALA A 163 2.10 36.71 15.35
N ILE A 164 1.39 36.26 14.31
CA ILE A 164 0.88 34.89 14.24
C ILE A 164 1.99 33.87 14.00
N LEU A 165 3.00 34.18 13.18
CA LEU A 165 4.16 33.30 13.01
C LEU A 165 4.96 33.13 14.31
N VAL A 166 5.17 34.21 15.07
CA VAL A 166 5.79 34.14 16.40
C VAL A 166 4.95 33.28 17.34
N TRP A 167 3.63 33.45 17.34
CA TRP A 167 2.73 32.63 18.16
C TRP A 167 2.81 31.13 17.77
N ALA A 168 2.78 30.81 16.47
CA ALA A 168 2.95 29.45 15.98
C ALA A 168 4.33 28.88 16.38
N GLY A 169 5.40 29.66 16.27
CA GLY A 169 6.76 29.31 16.70
C GLY A 169 6.85 28.96 18.19
N VAL A 170 6.22 29.77 19.05
CA VAL A 170 6.13 29.50 20.49
C VAL A 170 5.37 28.19 20.75
N ASN A 171 4.30 27.91 20.00
CA ASN A 171 3.56 26.64 20.11
C ASN A 171 4.40 25.43 19.68
N PHE A 172 5.16 25.54 18.59
CA PHE A 172 6.08 24.48 18.17
C PHE A 172 7.16 24.21 19.25
N ALA A 173 7.76 25.26 19.81
CA ALA A 173 8.74 25.12 20.88
C ALA A 173 8.17 24.44 22.13
N ARG A 174 6.90 24.74 22.48
CA ARG A 174 6.18 24.03 23.55
C ARG A 174 5.94 22.57 23.20
N ALA A 175 5.50 22.27 21.98
CA ALA A 175 5.28 20.89 21.52
C ALA A 175 6.58 20.06 21.57
N TYR A 176 7.71 20.65 21.17
CA TYR A 176 9.04 20.04 21.28
C TYR A 176 9.41 19.67 22.72
N LYS A 177 9.21 20.58 23.68
CA LYS A 177 9.49 20.33 25.10
C LYS A 177 8.64 19.22 25.72
N LEU A 178 7.43 19.00 25.19
CA LEU A 178 6.50 17.97 25.67
C LEU A 178 6.81 16.57 25.11
N MET A 179 7.59 16.45 24.04
CA MET A 179 7.91 15.15 23.47
C MET A 179 8.89 14.35 24.33
N LEU A 180 8.46 13.15 24.73
CA LEU A 180 9.24 12.26 25.61
C LEU A 180 10.25 11.39 24.83
N THR A 181 9.93 11.00 23.60
CA THR A 181 10.77 10.07 22.82
C THR A 181 11.86 10.80 22.03
N ARG A 182 13.05 10.17 21.91
CA ARG A 182 14.17 10.70 21.10
C ARG A 182 13.81 10.83 19.63
N SER A 183 13.04 9.88 19.09
CA SER A 183 12.55 9.90 17.70
C SER A 183 11.55 11.04 17.47
N GLY A 184 10.60 11.23 18.40
CA GLY A 184 9.65 12.34 18.35
C GLY A 184 10.34 13.70 18.34
N ARG A 185 11.26 13.94 19.29
CA ARG A 185 12.02 15.21 19.35
C ARG A 185 12.78 15.50 18.06
N ARG A 186 13.46 14.51 17.47
CA ARG A 186 14.16 14.67 16.19
C ARG A 186 13.22 15.09 15.07
N ARG A 187 12.07 14.43 14.93
CA ARG A 187 11.06 14.75 13.90
C ARG A 187 10.44 16.13 14.12
N MET A 188 10.17 16.51 15.37
CA MET A 188 9.69 17.85 15.69
C MET A 188 10.73 18.92 15.37
N LEU A 189 12.02 18.67 15.60
CA LEU A 189 13.08 19.60 15.23
C LEU A 189 13.15 19.79 13.70
N TYR A 190 13.02 18.70 12.94
CA TYR A 190 12.93 18.77 11.48
C TYR A 190 11.70 19.56 11.01
N LEU A 191 10.54 19.36 11.65
CA LEU A 191 9.33 20.12 11.36
C LEU A 191 9.50 21.60 11.70
N MET A 192 10.07 21.93 12.86
CA MET A 192 10.34 23.31 13.27
C MET A 192 11.31 24.02 12.33
N ALA A 193 12.36 23.33 11.89
CA ALA A 193 13.27 23.85 10.88
C ALA A 193 12.53 24.05 9.55
N GLY A 194 11.74 23.07 9.11
CA GLY A 194 10.93 23.16 7.90
C GLY A 194 9.89 24.29 7.93
N ALA A 195 9.31 24.54 9.10
CA ALA A 195 8.30 25.57 9.32
C ALA A 195 8.82 27.00 9.08
N THR A 196 10.14 27.25 9.14
CA THR A 196 10.70 28.57 8.84
C THR A 196 10.76 28.87 7.34
N ALA A 197 10.60 27.87 6.47
CA ALA A 197 10.81 28.02 5.03
C ALA A 197 9.90 29.07 4.39
N PRO A 198 8.56 28.99 4.47
CA PRO A 198 7.69 30.06 4.00
C PRO A 198 7.97 31.45 4.57
N ALA A 199 8.39 31.57 5.85
CA ALA A 199 8.78 32.86 6.41
C ALA A 199 10.02 33.43 5.70
N LEU A 200 11.01 32.57 5.43
CA LEU A 200 12.19 32.91 4.64
C LEU A 200 11.87 33.17 3.16
N GLY A 201 10.96 32.40 2.55
CA GLY A 201 10.51 32.60 1.18
C GLY A 201 9.72 33.89 0.98
N SER A 202 9.00 34.35 2.01
CA SER A 202 8.30 35.64 2.01
C SER A 202 9.23 36.85 2.27
N TYR A 203 10.48 36.60 2.69
CA TYR A 203 11.45 37.62 3.11
C TYR A 203 11.81 38.66 2.02
N PRO A 204 11.99 38.30 0.72
CA PRO A 204 12.29 39.28 -0.32
C PRO A 204 11.21 40.36 -0.47
N TYR A 205 9.98 40.05 -0.10
CA TYR A 205 8.81 40.89 -0.36
C TYR A 205 8.43 41.79 0.83
N LEU A 206 8.78 41.42 2.06
CA LEU A 206 8.28 42.07 3.27
C LEU A 206 9.27 43.04 3.94
N LEU A 207 10.59 42.77 3.92
CA LEU A 207 11.51 43.38 4.90
C LEU A 207 12.57 44.35 4.35
N PHE A 208 12.99 44.26 3.09
CA PHE A 208 14.02 45.18 2.60
C PHE A 208 13.44 46.46 2.04
N GLY A 209 13.92 47.59 2.57
CA GLY A 209 13.72 48.91 1.97
C GLY A 209 14.30 48.93 0.55
N TYR A 210 13.48 49.41 -0.37
CA TYR A 210 13.74 49.52 -1.80
C TYR A 210 15.12 50.14 -2.11
N GLU A 211 15.62 51.06 -1.28
CA GLU A 211 16.92 51.71 -1.50
C GLU A 211 18.15 50.84 -1.24
N LEU A 212 18.14 49.98 -0.20
CA LEU A 212 19.33 49.19 0.14
C LEU A 212 19.53 48.03 -0.84
N ALA A 213 18.42 47.40 -1.23
CA ALA A 213 18.39 46.31 -2.21
C ALA A 213 18.71 46.81 -3.63
N ALA A 214 18.22 47.99 -4.02
CA ALA A 214 18.55 48.61 -5.30
C ALA A 214 20.03 49.00 -5.42
N ARG A 215 20.71 49.31 -4.30
CA ARG A 215 22.15 49.65 -4.29
C ARG A 215 23.06 48.42 -4.35
N HIS A 216 22.62 47.25 -3.87
CA HIS A 216 23.43 46.03 -3.79
C HIS A 216 22.75 44.84 -4.48
N GLU A 217 22.55 44.96 -5.79
CA GLU A 217 21.80 43.99 -6.57
C GLU A 217 22.42 42.56 -6.55
N PHE A 218 23.75 42.45 -6.58
CA PHE A 218 24.45 41.15 -6.45
C PHE A 218 24.21 40.47 -5.09
N LEU A 219 24.24 41.23 -3.99
CA LEU A 219 23.97 40.68 -2.66
C LEU A 219 22.50 40.24 -2.55
N PHE A 220 21.59 40.99 -3.17
CA PHE A 220 20.18 40.64 -3.20
C PHE A 220 19.93 39.31 -3.93
N TRP A 221 20.40 39.16 -5.16
CA TRP A 221 20.17 37.94 -5.95
C TRP A 221 20.93 36.73 -5.41
N SER A 222 22.14 36.90 -4.87
CA SER A 222 22.85 35.79 -4.20
C SER A 222 22.14 35.34 -2.92
N ALA A 223 21.63 36.28 -2.12
CA ALA A 223 20.81 35.96 -0.95
C ALA A 223 19.48 35.30 -1.35
N ALA A 224 18.81 35.77 -2.41
CA ALA A 224 17.58 35.19 -2.93
C ALA A 224 17.79 33.73 -3.38
N VAL A 225 18.86 33.46 -4.14
CA VAL A 225 19.23 32.09 -4.55
C VAL A 225 19.48 31.20 -3.33
N ALA A 226 20.23 31.67 -2.34
CA ALA A 226 20.52 30.91 -1.13
C ALA A 226 19.24 30.64 -0.29
N ILE A 227 18.37 31.64 -0.17
CA ILE A 227 17.08 31.51 0.52
C ILE A 227 16.19 30.51 -0.21
N ASN A 228 16.04 30.62 -1.53
CA ASN A 228 15.20 29.71 -2.30
C ASN A 228 15.71 28.26 -2.26
N LEU A 229 17.03 28.05 -2.32
CA LEU A 229 17.62 26.73 -2.11
C LEU A 229 17.27 26.18 -0.71
N LEU A 230 17.42 27.02 0.32
CA LEU A 230 17.08 26.65 1.70
C LEU A 230 15.59 26.35 1.86
N VAL A 231 14.71 27.15 1.27
CA VAL A 231 13.25 26.96 1.29
C VAL A 231 12.88 25.63 0.65
N GLY A 232 13.41 25.31 -0.53
CA GLY A 232 13.16 24.03 -1.21
C GLY A 232 13.56 22.84 -0.33
N ALA A 233 14.77 22.88 0.25
CA ALA A 233 15.26 21.84 1.15
C ALA A 233 14.38 21.70 2.41
N LEU A 234 14.03 22.81 3.04
CA LEU A 234 13.23 22.83 4.26
C LEU A 234 11.78 22.38 4.04
N VAL A 235 11.17 22.68 2.89
CA VAL A 235 9.83 22.15 2.52
C VAL A 235 9.86 20.62 2.43
N VAL A 236 10.92 20.05 1.83
CA VAL A 236 11.12 18.59 1.79
C VAL A 236 11.31 18.01 3.19
N VAL A 237 12.13 18.66 4.04
CA VAL A 237 12.34 18.24 5.44
C VAL A 237 11.04 18.31 6.24
N MET A 238 10.22 19.33 6.01
CA MET A 238 8.90 19.47 6.62
C MET A 238 7.98 18.33 6.21
N ALA A 239 7.91 18.02 4.91
CA ALA A 239 7.12 16.91 4.38
C ALA A 239 7.57 15.56 4.96
N TYR A 240 8.88 15.36 5.08
CA TYR A 240 9.44 14.19 5.74
C TYR A 240 8.96 14.07 7.18
N ALA A 241 9.02 15.15 7.97
CA ALA A 241 8.55 15.12 9.35
C ALA A 241 7.05 14.84 9.46
N VAL A 242 6.24 15.44 8.56
CA VAL A 242 4.78 15.28 8.53
C VAL A 242 4.35 13.88 8.06
N ALA A 243 5.11 13.25 7.16
CA ALA A 243 4.77 11.92 6.61
C ALA A 243 4.70 10.80 7.66
N PHE A 244 5.27 10.99 8.84
CA PHE A 244 5.16 10.05 9.96
C PHE A 244 3.91 10.26 10.82
N PHE A 245 3.15 11.34 10.59
CA PHE A 245 1.91 11.58 11.28
C PHE A 245 0.72 10.94 10.51
N GLY A 246 -0.20 10.29 11.23
CA GLY A 246 -1.39 9.65 10.67
C GLY A 246 -1.21 8.28 9.99
N VAL A 247 0.03 7.76 9.85
CA VAL A 247 0.31 6.52 9.10
C VAL A 247 0.70 5.35 10.03
N SER A 248 0.15 4.16 9.76
CA SER A 248 0.43 2.90 10.48
C SER A 248 1.67 2.14 9.99
N TRP A 249 2.35 2.64 8.96
CA TRP A 249 3.44 1.95 8.30
C TRP A 249 4.74 1.97 9.11
N PRO A 250 5.60 0.96 8.93
CA PRO A 250 6.96 1.00 9.45
C PRO A 250 7.74 2.20 8.91
N ASP A 251 8.63 2.77 9.72
CA ASP A 251 9.44 3.93 9.36
C ASP A 251 10.20 3.75 8.03
N ARG A 252 10.64 2.51 7.73
CA ARG A 252 11.30 2.16 6.46
C ARG A 252 10.40 2.43 5.26
N VAL A 253 9.14 1.99 5.30
CA VAL A 253 8.21 2.08 4.18
C VAL A 253 7.90 3.55 3.88
N ILE A 254 7.73 4.37 4.93
CA ILE A 254 7.50 5.82 4.79
C ILE A 254 8.70 6.48 4.10
N LYS A 255 9.93 6.19 4.56
CA LYS A 255 11.17 6.74 3.97
C LYS A 255 11.31 6.41 2.49
N SER A 256 11.16 5.14 2.12
CA SER A 256 11.31 4.73 0.71
C SER A 256 10.21 5.27 -0.17
N ARG A 257 8.95 5.23 0.26
CA ARG A 257 7.84 5.78 -0.52
C ARG A 257 8.01 7.28 -0.75
N LEU A 258 8.33 8.04 0.30
CA LEU A 258 8.55 9.48 0.18
C LEU A 258 9.76 9.78 -0.72
N PHE A 259 10.88 9.05 -0.55
CA PHE A 259 12.07 9.25 -1.37
C PHE A 259 11.81 8.94 -2.85
N LYS A 260 11.21 7.79 -3.16
CA LYS A 260 10.82 7.42 -4.54
C LYS A 260 9.87 8.45 -5.15
N TRP A 261 8.92 8.96 -4.38
CA TRP A 261 8.00 10.02 -4.84
C TRP A 261 8.74 11.32 -5.15
N ILE A 262 9.63 11.77 -4.25
CA ILE A 262 10.41 13.00 -4.44
C ILE A 262 11.35 12.90 -5.66
N MET A 263 11.97 11.73 -5.86
CA MET A 263 12.84 11.52 -7.01
C MET A 263 12.05 11.53 -8.33
N ARG A 264 10.94 10.79 -8.40
CA ARG A 264 10.14 10.67 -9.63
C ARG A 264 9.38 11.94 -9.99
N GLY A 265 8.82 12.65 -9.01
CA GLY A 265 8.06 13.87 -9.27
C GLY A 265 8.94 15.14 -9.24
N PRO A 266 9.18 15.73 -8.06
CA PRO A 266 9.87 17.00 -7.89
C PRO A 266 11.24 17.08 -8.56
N VAL A 267 12.11 16.10 -8.32
CA VAL A 267 13.50 16.16 -8.78
C VAL A 267 13.57 16.03 -10.30
N THR A 268 12.83 15.07 -10.86
CA THR A 268 12.75 14.89 -12.32
C THR A 268 12.18 16.13 -13.01
N ALA A 269 11.03 16.63 -12.56
CA ALA A 269 10.41 17.81 -13.17
C ALA A 269 11.27 19.08 -13.02
N SER A 270 11.90 19.30 -11.86
CA SER A 270 12.78 20.46 -11.64
C SER A 270 14.06 20.38 -12.47
N ALA A 271 14.67 19.19 -12.57
CA ALA A 271 15.87 18.98 -13.39
C ALA A 271 15.56 19.14 -14.88
N THR A 272 14.44 18.59 -15.35
CA THR A 272 13.97 18.78 -16.74
C THR A 272 13.69 20.25 -17.04
N LEU A 273 13.02 20.97 -16.14
CA LEU A 273 12.77 22.41 -16.30
C LEU A 273 14.08 23.20 -16.33
N ALA A 274 15.03 22.90 -15.45
CA ALA A 274 16.33 23.55 -15.42
C ALA A 274 17.08 23.34 -16.75
N LEU A 275 17.15 22.09 -17.23
CA LEU A 275 17.84 21.76 -18.48
C LEU A 275 17.15 22.37 -19.69
N MET A 276 15.82 22.34 -19.73
CA MET A 276 14.99 23.02 -20.75
C MET A 276 15.28 24.52 -20.78
N THR A 277 15.34 25.16 -19.62
CA THR A 277 15.59 26.62 -19.50
C THR A 277 16.99 26.98 -19.99
N VAL A 278 18.00 26.18 -19.65
CA VAL A 278 19.37 26.35 -20.13
C VAL A 278 19.44 26.21 -21.66
N VAL A 279 18.81 25.17 -22.23
CA VAL A 279 18.79 24.95 -23.68
C VAL A 279 18.04 26.06 -24.42
N ARG A 280 16.88 26.49 -23.91
CA ARG A 280 16.11 27.59 -24.49
C ARG A 280 16.93 28.88 -24.57
N ARG A 281 17.58 29.27 -23.46
CA ARG A 281 18.46 30.46 -23.45
C ARG A 281 19.68 30.31 -24.34
N GLY A 282 20.27 29.12 -24.40
CA GLY A 282 21.35 28.84 -25.36
C GLY A 282 20.88 29.03 -26.81
N GLY A 283 19.65 28.61 -27.12
CA GLY A 283 19.01 28.82 -28.42
C GLY A 283 18.77 30.30 -28.75
N GLU A 284 18.32 31.09 -27.77
CA GLU A 284 18.17 32.55 -27.92
C GLU A 284 19.50 33.24 -28.26
N LEU A 285 20.61 32.85 -27.61
CA LEU A 285 21.95 33.36 -27.93
C LEU A 285 22.42 33.00 -29.35
N LEU A 286 21.94 31.87 -29.88
CA LEU A 286 22.22 31.40 -31.24
C LEU A 286 21.19 31.91 -32.27
N GLY A 287 20.25 32.76 -31.87
CA GLY A 287 19.21 33.32 -32.76
C GLY A 287 18.05 32.37 -33.10
N THR A 288 17.95 31.22 -32.44
CA THR A 288 16.89 30.21 -32.64
C THR A 288 16.15 29.91 -31.32
N PRO A 289 15.21 30.78 -30.91
CA PRO A 289 14.56 30.69 -29.60
C PRO A 289 13.72 29.42 -29.39
N TYR A 290 13.15 28.87 -30.47
CA TYR A 290 12.40 27.61 -30.47
C TYR A 290 13.13 26.55 -31.30
N SER A 291 14.24 26.05 -30.77
CA SER A 291 14.97 24.97 -31.39
C SER A 291 14.30 23.61 -31.10
N ALA A 292 14.37 22.67 -32.05
CA ALA A 292 13.92 21.30 -31.86
C ALA A 292 14.63 20.60 -30.67
N PHE A 293 15.73 21.18 -30.17
CA PHE A 293 16.44 20.70 -28.99
C PHE A 293 15.62 20.84 -27.72
N VAL A 294 14.73 21.83 -27.58
CA VAL A 294 13.92 22.02 -26.36
C VAL A 294 13.05 20.79 -26.03
N PRO A 295 12.14 20.33 -26.91
CA PRO A 295 11.35 19.12 -26.65
C PRO A 295 12.22 17.85 -26.60
N PHE A 296 13.28 17.77 -27.40
CA PHE A 296 14.22 16.63 -27.35
C PHE A 296 14.89 16.50 -25.98
N THR A 297 15.36 17.62 -25.41
CA THR A 297 15.96 17.68 -24.07
C THR A 297 14.95 17.31 -23.00
N VAL A 298 13.69 17.74 -23.12
CA VAL A 298 12.63 17.35 -22.19
C VAL A 298 12.41 15.83 -22.20
N VAL A 299 12.17 15.24 -23.38
CA VAL A 299 11.95 13.78 -23.50
C VAL A 299 13.17 12.99 -23.01
N THR A 300 14.37 13.38 -23.45
CA THR A 300 15.62 12.71 -23.07
C THR A 300 15.87 12.80 -21.57
N SER A 301 15.69 13.97 -20.95
CA SER A 301 15.92 14.15 -19.51
C SER A 301 14.94 13.33 -18.67
N VAL A 302 13.64 13.29 -19.04
CA VAL A 302 12.64 12.49 -18.33
C VAL A 302 12.97 11.00 -18.43
N LEU A 303 13.26 10.49 -19.64
CA LEU A 303 13.59 9.07 -19.83
C LEU A 303 14.88 8.67 -19.09
N LEU A 304 15.93 9.49 -19.17
CA LEU A 304 17.18 9.23 -18.46
C LEU A 304 16.99 9.27 -16.94
N MET A 305 16.20 10.21 -16.43
CA MET A 305 15.94 10.32 -15.00
C MET A 305 15.11 9.14 -14.48
N GLU A 306 14.05 8.75 -15.17
CA GLU A 306 13.23 7.57 -14.79
C GLU A 306 14.06 6.28 -14.82
N HIS A 307 14.93 6.12 -15.82
CA HIS A 307 15.85 4.99 -15.89
C HIS A 307 16.87 5.02 -14.74
N ALA A 308 17.50 6.18 -14.50
CA ALA A 308 18.46 6.36 -13.42
C ALA A 308 17.84 6.11 -12.04
N ILE A 309 16.62 6.57 -11.80
CA ILE A 309 15.88 6.32 -10.55
C ILE A 309 15.58 4.83 -10.39
N THR A 310 15.16 4.15 -11.45
CA THR A 310 14.87 2.71 -11.39
C THR A 310 16.11 1.88 -11.07
N PHE A 311 17.25 2.22 -11.68
CA PHE A 311 18.53 1.58 -11.40
C PHE A 311 19.09 1.92 -10.01
N ALA A 312 18.96 3.18 -9.58
CA ALA A 312 19.48 3.65 -8.29
C ALA A 312 18.58 3.26 -7.10
N ALA A 313 17.27 3.07 -7.29
CA ALA A 313 16.32 2.71 -6.25
C ALA A 313 16.82 1.58 -5.34
N PRO A 314 17.27 0.41 -5.85
CA PRO A 314 17.77 -0.66 -4.99
C PRO A 314 19.01 -0.23 -4.17
N LEU A 315 19.93 0.55 -4.72
CA LEU A 315 21.14 0.98 -4.00
C LEU A 315 20.81 1.87 -2.80
N TRP A 316 19.82 2.76 -2.94
CA TRP A 316 19.44 3.70 -1.89
C TRP A 316 18.49 3.06 -0.89
N GLU A 317 17.63 2.15 -1.34
CA GLU A 317 16.87 1.28 -0.44
C GLU A 317 17.82 0.49 0.45
N ARG A 318 18.85 -0.14 -0.13
CA ARG A 318 19.91 -0.78 0.64
C ARG A 318 20.54 0.18 1.68
N TRP A 319 20.92 1.39 1.28
CA TRP A 319 21.54 2.36 2.20
C TRP A 319 20.60 2.88 3.31
N LEU A 320 19.32 3.13 3.01
CA LEU A 320 18.32 3.65 3.94
C LEU A 320 17.73 2.57 4.87
N PHE A 321 17.79 1.30 4.47
CA PHE A 321 17.14 0.19 5.18
C PHE A 321 18.06 -0.70 6.00
N PHE A 322 19.36 -0.78 5.69
CA PHE A 322 20.23 -1.78 6.30
C PHE A 322 20.73 -1.41 7.71
N GLY A 323 19.85 -1.68 8.69
CA GLY A 323 20.23 -2.20 10.00
C GLY A 323 20.24 -3.74 10.03
N ARG A 324 20.17 -4.34 11.24
CA ARG A 324 20.30 -5.78 11.56
C ARG A 324 19.41 -6.77 10.78
N ASP A 325 18.42 -6.33 10.00
CA ASP A 325 17.37 -7.18 9.42
C ASP A 325 17.65 -7.63 7.97
N ARG A 326 18.89 -7.45 7.48
CA ARG A 326 19.31 -7.71 6.09
C ARG A 326 19.13 -9.18 5.68
N GLY A 327 19.46 -10.10 6.58
CA GLY A 327 19.35 -11.54 6.30
C GLY A 327 17.91 -11.99 6.10
N GLU A 328 16.96 -11.45 6.86
CA GLU A 328 15.55 -11.88 6.79
C GLU A 328 14.87 -11.48 5.46
N LEU A 329 15.19 -10.30 4.93
CA LEU A 329 14.62 -9.82 3.66
C LEU A 329 15.23 -10.52 2.43
N GLU A 330 16.55 -10.76 2.45
CA GLU A 330 17.23 -11.50 1.38
C GLU A 330 16.71 -12.94 1.30
N LEU A 331 16.37 -13.57 2.43
CA LEU A 331 15.73 -14.90 2.44
C LEU A 331 14.37 -14.88 1.74
N LEU A 332 13.54 -13.87 1.97
CA LEU A 332 12.21 -13.74 1.34
C LEU A 332 12.30 -13.53 -0.18
N GLN A 333 13.24 -12.69 -0.63
CA GLN A 333 13.51 -12.49 -2.06
C GLN A 333 14.06 -13.76 -2.72
N ASN A 334 14.96 -14.48 -2.06
CA ASN A 334 15.47 -15.76 -2.56
C ASN A 334 14.38 -16.83 -2.67
N VAL A 335 13.37 -16.80 -1.80
CA VAL A 335 12.18 -17.67 -1.96
C VAL A 335 11.42 -17.26 -3.21
N GLU A 336 11.08 -15.98 -3.40
CA GLU A 336 10.39 -15.50 -4.61
C GLU A 336 11.07 -15.93 -5.92
N GLU A 337 12.40 -15.82 -5.99
CA GLU A 337 13.18 -16.17 -7.18
C GLU A 337 13.36 -17.68 -7.42
N ARG A 338 13.14 -18.53 -6.40
CA ARG A 338 13.41 -19.98 -6.44
C ARG A 338 12.19 -20.86 -6.21
N LEU A 339 11.00 -20.28 -6.12
CA LEU A 339 9.75 -21.02 -6.00
C LEU A 339 9.45 -21.74 -7.32
N LEU A 340 9.27 -23.07 -7.25
CA LEU A 340 8.73 -23.86 -8.36
C LEU A 340 7.20 -23.77 -8.36
N THR A 341 6.61 -23.41 -9.49
CA THR A 341 5.15 -23.41 -9.62
C THR A 341 4.62 -24.85 -9.73
N GLN A 342 3.31 -25.02 -9.50
CA GLN A 342 2.67 -26.32 -9.73
C GLN A 342 2.81 -26.80 -11.19
N GLY A 343 2.83 -25.86 -12.14
CA GLY A 343 3.05 -26.16 -13.56
C GLY A 343 4.48 -26.66 -13.82
N ASP A 344 5.49 -26.00 -13.23
CA ASP A 344 6.90 -26.40 -13.38
C ASP A 344 7.14 -27.81 -12.82
N LEU A 345 6.56 -28.12 -11.65
CA LEU A 345 6.61 -29.45 -11.06
C LEU A 345 5.96 -30.51 -11.96
N GLN A 346 4.77 -30.22 -12.49
CA GLN A 346 4.07 -31.14 -13.38
C GLN A 346 4.91 -31.40 -14.64
N GLN A 347 5.45 -30.36 -15.28
CA GLN A 347 6.26 -30.50 -16.49
C GLN A 347 7.55 -31.31 -16.23
N PHE A 348 8.19 -31.09 -15.08
CA PHE A 348 9.34 -31.88 -14.67
C PHE A 348 8.98 -33.37 -14.47
N LEU A 349 7.90 -33.66 -13.73
CA LEU A 349 7.44 -35.03 -13.51
C LEU A 349 6.96 -35.70 -14.81
N GLU A 350 6.36 -34.97 -15.75
CA GLU A 350 6.03 -35.45 -17.09
C GLU A 350 7.29 -35.86 -17.86
N ALA A 351 8.37 -35.08 -17.79
CA ALA A 351 9.65 -35.43 -18.41
C ALA A 351 10.29 -36.67 -17.76
N VAL A 352 10.21 -36.80 -16.43
CA VAL A 352 10.65 -38.01 -15.72
C VAL A 352 9.83 -39.23 -16.16
N LEU A 353 8.50 -39.12 -16.21
CA LEU A 353 7.62 -40.21 -16.64
C LEU A 353 7.81 -40.58 -18.12
N ALA A 354 8.10 -39.61 -18.99
CA ALA A 354 8.46 -39.89 -20.37
C ALA A 354 9.73 -40.73 -20.45
N ALA A 355 10.79 -40.34 -19.73
CA ALA A 355 12.04 -41.11 -19.66
C ALA A 355 11.82 -42.52 -19.09
N VAL A 356 10.99 -42.67 -18.06
CA VAL A 356 10.62 -43.96 -17.47
C VAL A 356 9.91 -44.85 -18.50
N ARG A 357 8.94 -44.29 -19.24
CA ARG A 357 8.19 -45.02 -20.27
C ARG A 357 9.07 -45.42 -21.45
N ASP A 358 9.95 -44.54 -21.90
CA ASP A 358 10.87 -44.81 -23.01
C ASP A 358 11.88 -45.90 -22.63
N HIS A 359 12.37 -45.90 -21.39
CA HIS A 359 13.33 -46.89 -20.91
C HIS A 359 12.71 -48.29 -20.75
N LEU A 360 11.46 -48.38 -20.28
CA LEU A 360 10.77 -49.65 -20.03
C LEU A 360 9.83 -50.07 -21.16
N GLN A 361 9.69 -49.24 -22.20
CA GLN A 361 8.72 -49.40 -23.29
C GLN A 361 7.30 -49.65 -22.75
N SER A 362 6.89 -48.83 -21.78
CA SER A 362 5.65 -49.02 -21.02
C SER A 362 4.47 -48.21 -21.57
N PRO A 363 3.26 -48.81 -21.63
CA PRO A 363 2.06 -48.12 -22.14
C PRO A 363 1.54 -47.01 -21.22
N SER A 364 1.82 -47.06 -19.93
CA SER A 364 1.45 -46.00 -18.98
C SER A 364 2.37 -45.94 -17.77
N ALA A 365 2.58 -44.75 -17.22
CA ALA A 365 3.29 -44.55 -15.97
C ALA A 365 2.70 -43.37 -15.21
N PHE A 366 2.84 -43.34 -13.89
CA PHE A 366 2.30 -42.30 -13.03
C PHE A 366 3.18 -41.98 -11.85
N VAL A 367 3.07 -40.74 -11.37
CA VAL A 367 3.55 -40.31 -10.06
C VAL A 367 2.35 -39.89 -9.23
N ALA A 368 2.16 -40.53 -8.09
CA ALA A 368 1.17 -40.15 -7.09
C ALA A 368 1.89 -39.57 -5.87
N ALA A 369 1.41 -38.45 -5.35
CA ALA A 369 1.91 -37.86 -4.12
C ALA A 369 0.99 -38.23 -2.96
N LEU A 370 1.59 -38.42 -1.79
CA LEU A 370 0.87 -38.65 -0.54
C LEU A 370 0.48 -37.30 0.06
N ASP A 371 -0.83 -37.06 0.20
CA ASP A 371 -1.39 -35.92 0.92
C ASP A 371 -2.20 -36.45 2.11
N ASP A 372 -1.67 -36.20 3.31
CA ASP A 372 -2.09 -36.78 4.60
C ASP A 372 -2.15 -38.33 4.57
N GLU A 373 -3.31 -38.91 4.23
CA GLU A 373 -3.52 -40.37 4.13
C GLU A 373 -4.04 -40.83 2.76
N THR A 374 -4.08 -39.93 1.77
CA THR A 374 -4.59 -40.24 0.43
C THR A 374 -3.51 -40.07 -0.62
N LEU A 375 -3.40 -41.04 -1.53
CA LEU A 375 -2.56 -40.93 -2.71
C LEU A 375 -3.34 -40.29 -3.85
N LEU A 376 -2.87 -39.12 -4.28
CA LEU A 376 -3.44 -38.41 -5.41
C LEU A 376 -2.45 -38.44 -6.59
N PRO A 377 -2.90 -38.82 -7.80
CA PRO A 377 -2.04 -38.78 -8.98
C PRO A 377 -1.68 -37.33 -9.27
N VAL A 378 -0.38 -37.00 -9.23
CA VAL A 378 0.14 -35.69 -9.60
C VAL A 378 0.27 -35.61 -11.11
N VAL A 379 0.83 -36.66 -11.72
CA VAL A 379 1.02 -36.77 -13.18
C VAL A 379 0.79 -38.19 -13.63
N VAL A 380 0.11 -38.34 -14.77
CA VAL A 380 -0.04 -39.60 -15.49
C VAL A 380 0.41 -39.41 -16.94
N ALA A 381 1.32 -40.27 -17.41
CA ALA A 381 1.77 -40.33 -18.78
C ALA A 381 1.27 -41.62 -19.47
N GLY A 382 0.71 -41.51 -20.67
CA GLY A 382 0.15 -42.64 -21.41
C GLY A 382 -1.34 -42.86 -21.14
N ASN A 383 -1.80 -44.11 -21.18
CA ASN A 383 -3.23 -44.44 -21.08
C ASN A 383 -3.79 -44.26 -19.66
N ARG A 384 -4.43 -43.11 -19.39
CA ARG A 384 -5.05 -42.77 -18.10
C ARG A 384 -6.12 -43.76 -17.64
N ALA A 385 -6.83 -44.41 -18.56
CA ALA A 385 -7.91 -45.34 -18.22
C ALA A 385 -7.42 -46.59 -17.46
N MET A 386 -6.13 -46.94 -17.55
CA MET A 386 -5.56 -48.06 -16.80
C MET A 386 -5.38 -47.76 -15.30
N ILE A 387 -5.28 -46.49 -14.92
CA ILE A 387 -5.11 -46.08 -13.51
C ILE A 387 -6.46 -45.83 -12.84
N GLU A 388 -7.44 -45.29 -13.57
CA GLU A 388 -8.78 -45.05 -13.05
C GLU A 388 -9.55 -46.34 -12.70
N GLN A 389 -9.06 -47.50 -13.16
CA GLN A 389 -9.61 -48.82 -12.84
C GLN A 389 -9.14 -49.40 -11.49
N GLU A 390 -8.05 -48.88 -10.91
CA GLU A 390 -7.46 -49.39 -9.66
C GLU A 390 -7.42 -48.29 -8.58
N SER A 391 -7.78 -48.63 -7.34
CA SER A 391 -7.73 -47.68 -6.22
C SER A 391 -6.28 -47.48 -5.75
N LEU A 392 -5.65 -46.39 -6.21
CA LEU A 392 -4.25 -46.02 -5.86
C LEU A 392 -3.93 -46.08 -4.36
N THR A 393 -4.93 -45.91 -3.49
CA THR A 393 -4.73 -45.92 -2.03
C THR A 393 -4.48 -47.33 -1.50
N GLU A 394 -4.98 -48.38 -2.17
CA GLU A 394 -4.71 -49.79 -1.80
C GLU A 394 -3.25 -50.21 -2.06
N ALA A 395 -2.52 -49.45 -2.89
CA ALA A 395 -1.09 -49.68 -3.11
C ALA A 395 -0.24 -49.35 -1.88
N LEU A 396 -0.74 -48.54 -0.93
CA LEU A 396 -0.03 -48.23 0.32
C LEU A 396 0.12 -49.45 1.23
N ASP A 397 -0.86 -50.35 1.22
CA ASP A 397 -0.87 -51.57 2.07
C ASP A 397 0.25 -52.55 1.70
N HIS A 398 0.84 -52.40 0.51
CA HIS A 398 1.91 -53.25 -0.01
C HIS A 398 3.32 -52.66 0.22
N VAL A 399 3.42 -51.47 0.82
CA VAL A 399 4.70 -50.81 1.11
C VAL A 399 5.33 -51.42 2.37
N ASN A 400 6.27 -52.34 2.19
CA ASN A 400 6.89 -53.12 3.27
C ASN A 400 8.00 -52.40 4.06
N GLY A 401 8.04 -51.06 4.04
CA GLY A 401 9.05 -50.27 4.77
C GLY A 401 10.49 -50.44 4.25
N ASP A 402 10.72 -51.11 3.13
CA ASP A 402 12.02 -51.11 2.45
C ASP A 402 12.11 -49.90 1.51
N VAL A 403 13.19 -49.12 1.65
CA VAL A 403 13.38 -47.81 0.98
C VAL A 403 13.70 -47.98 -0.51
N ARG A 404 14.33 -49.10 -0.88
CA ARG A 404 14.76 -49.38 -2.26
C ARG A 404 14.24 -50.72 -2.77
N HIS A 405 12.95 -50.96 -2.57
CA HIS A 405 12.27 -52.16 -3.06
C HIS A 405 11.05 -51.80 -3.90
N GLU A 406 11.04 -52.24 -5.16
CA GLU A 406 9.84 -52.18 -5.99
C GLU A 406 8.94 -53.39 -5.73
N PHE A 407 7.63 -53.17 -5.76
CA PHE A 407 6.62 -54.20 -5.56
C PHE A 407 5.63 -54.25 -6.72
N HIS A 408 4.94 -55.37 -6.82
CA HIS A 408 3.89 -55.57 -7.81
C HIS A 408 2.54 -55.19 -7.24
N TRP A 409 1.82 -54.34 -7.96
CA TRP A 409 0.44 -53.98 -7.65
C TRP A 409 -0.35 -53.96 -8.94
N GLY A 410 -1.33 -54.88 -9.06
CA GLY A 410 -2.07 -55.09 -10.29
C GLY A 410 -1.17 -55.30 -11.51
N ASN A 411 -1.35 -54.47 -12.53
CA ASN A 411 -0.53 -54.45 -13.75
C ASN A 411 0.67 -53.48 -13.68
N TYR A 412 1.00 -52.97 -12.50
CA TYR A 412 2.04 -51.97 -12.29
C TYR A 412 3.23 -52.48 -11.49
N TRP A 413 4.39 -51.92 -11.81
CA TRP A 413 5.58 -51.93 -10.97
C TRP A 413 5.58 -50.64 -10.20
N VAL A 414 5.53 -50.74 -8.88
CA VAL A 414 5.39 -49.58 -8.01
C VAL A 414 6.65 -49.41 -7.18
N LEU A 415 7.19 -48.19 -7.23
CA LEU A 415 8.37 -47.77 -6.52
C LEU A 415 7.95 -46.76 -5.45
N PRO A 416 8.23 -47.00 -4.17
CA PRO A 416 7.98 -46.02 -3.12
C PRO A 416 8.96 -44.86 -3.23
N LEU A 417 8.44 -43.63 -3.21
CA LEU A 417 9.21 -42.39 -3.27
C LEU A 417 9.38 -41.85 -1.86
N TYR A 418 10.57 -42.03 -1.28
CA TYR A 418 10.89 -41.52 0.04
C TYR A 418 11.66 -40.21 -0.01
N ALA A 419 11.51 -39.38 1.02
CA ALA A 419 12.33 -38.18 1.19
C ALA A 419 13.81 -38.52 1.43
N ARG A 420 14.70 -37.55 1.22
CA ARG A 420 16.10 -37.73 1.61
C ARG A 420 16.20 -37.99 3.11
N ARG A 421 16.99 -39.02 3.45
CA ARG A 421 17.36 -39.29 4.84
C ARG A 421 18.12 -38.09 5.40
N ARG A 422 17.62 -37.52 6.49
CA ARG A 422 18.27 -36.40 7.16
C ARG A 422 19.41 -36.93 8.03
N PRO A 423 20.51 -36.18 8.20
CA PRO A 423 21.63 -36.61 9.04
C PRO A 423 21.28 -36.79 10.53
N GLU A 424 20.14 -36.23 10.94
CA GLU A 424 19.60 -36.31 12.31
C GLU A 424 18.71 -37.55 12.54
N MET A 425 18.34 -38.30 11.49
CA MET A 425 17.53 -39.51 11.64
C MET A 425 18.37 -40.68 12.15
N ASP A 426 17.77 -41.48 13.03
CA ASP A 426 18.37 -42.73 13.48
C ASP A 426 18.52 -43.72 12.31
N ARG A 427 19.50 -44.63 12.41
CA ARG A 427 19.78 -45.61 11.33
C ARG A 427 18.59 -46.50 11.00
N ASP A 428 17.71 -46.73 11.98
CA ASP A 428 16.53 -47.59 11.88
C ASP A 428 15.25 -46.81 11.56
N GLU A 429 15.31 -45.46 11.55
CA GLU A 429 14.17 -44.62 11.19
C GLU A 429 14.03 -44.54 9.66
N LEU A 430 12.82 -44.80 9.18
CA LEU A 430 12.48 -44.71 7.77
C LEU A 430 12.22 -43.25 7.38
N PRO A 431 12.83 -42.76 6.29
CA PRO A 431 12.48 -41.45 5.77
C PRO A 431 10.97 -41.41 5.43
N PRO A 432 10.32 -40.24 5.53
CA PRO A 432 8.90 -40.12 5.24
C PRO A 432 8.60 -40.46 3.78
N LEU A 433 7.53 -41.22 3.55
CA LEU A 433 7.01 -41.52 2.23
C LEU A 433 6.38 -40.26 1.62
N LEU A 434 6.83 -39.87 0.44
CA LEU A 434 6.34 -38.71 -0.30
C LEU A 434 5.27 -39.10 -1.34
N GLY A 435 5.30 -40.34 -1.82
CA GLY A 435 4.42 -40.79 -2.89
C GLY A 435 4.86 -42.12 -3.49
N LEU A 436 4.27 -42.47 -4.63
CA LEU A 436 4.54 -43.68 -5.39
C LEU A 436 4.79 -43.35 -6.87
N LEU A 437 5.75 -44.04 -7.49
CA LEU A 437 5.95 -44.07 -8.94
C LEU A 437 5.48 -45.42 -9.46
N GLY A 438 4.46 -45.44 -10.32
CA GLY A 438 3.96 -46.67 -10.94
C GLY A 438 4.27 -46.73 -12.43
N VAL A 439 4.68 -47.91 -12.91
CA VAL A 439 4.93 -48.17 -14.34
C VAL A 439 4.17 -49.41 -14.79
N ALA A 440 3.33 -49.27 -15.82
CA ALA A 440 2.56 -50.39 -16.33
C ALA A 440 3.46 -51.43 -16.98
N ARG A 441 3.09 -52.68 -16.81
CA ARG A 441 3.75 -53.82 -17.41
C ARG A 441 3.31 -53.99 -18.85
N SER A 442 4.25 -54.38 -19.70
CA SER A 442 3.93 -54.92 -21.02
C SER A 442 3.80 -56.44 -20.91
N ASP A 443 2.79 -57.01 -21.58
CA ASP A 443 2.44 -58.42 -21.47
C ASP A 443 3.65 -59.34 -21.74
N GLY A 444 3.94 -60.24 -20.79
CA GLY A 444 5.00 -61.26 -20.92
C GLY A 444 6.32 -60.99 -20.18
N ARG A 445 6.53 -59.81 -19.56
CA ARG A 445 7.70 -59.56 -18.70
C ARG A 445 7.35 -59.65 -17.20
N THR A 446 7.97 -60.59 -16.51
CA THR A 446 7.82 -60.82 -15.05
C THR A 446 8.99 -60.28 -14.23
N THR A 447 10.15 -60.00 -14.84
CA THR A 447 11.37 -59.54 -14.17
C THR A 447 12.03 -58.40 -14.95
N MET A 448 12.56 -57.39 -14.23
CA MET A 448 13.34 -56.29 -14.77
C MET A 448 14.80 -56.71 -14.77
N GLU A 449 15.50 -56.31 -15.81
CA GLU A 449 16.96 -56.41 -15.86
C GLU A 449 17.59 -55.48 -14.82
N HIS A 450 18.78 -55.83 -14.34
CA HIS A 450 19.46 -55.07 -13.29
C HIS A 450 19.72 -53.61 -13.71
N ASP A 451 20.19 -53.40 -14.94
CA ASP A 451 20.46 -52.07 -15.51
C ASP A 451 19.18 -51.22 -15.66
N GLN A 452 18.05 -51.87 -15.99
CA GLN A 452 16.74 -51.21 -16.07
C GLN A 452 16.24 -50.79 -14.70
N ARG A 453 16.40 -51.65 -13.70
CA ARG A 453 16.07 -51.36 -12.31
C ARG A 453 16.90 -50.17 -11.81
N GLU A 454 18.20 -50.15 -12.06
CA GLU A 454 19.08 -49.06 -11.59
C GLU A 454 18.69 -47.71 -12.22
N SER A 455 18.46 -47.70 -13.54
CA SER A 455 18.02 -46.50 -14.26
C SER A 455 16.66 -45.98 -13.78
N LEU A 456 15.73 -46.90 -13.49
CA LEU A 456 14.42 -46.57 -12.96
C LEU A 456 14.50 -45.97 -11.56
N TRP A 457 15.33 -46.53 -10.68
CA TRP A 457 15.55 -45.98 -9.34
C TRP A 457 16.16 -44.58 -9.37
N LEU A 458 17.05 -44.29 -10.34
CA LEU A 458 17.60 -42.95 -10.51
C LEU A 458 16.53 -41.93 -10.95
N LEU A 459 15.57 -42.34 -11.79
CA LEU A 459 14.43 -41.52 -12.18
C LEU A 459 13.42 -41.37 -11.02
N ALA A 460 13.20 -42.42 -10.24
CA ALA A 460 12.39 -42.38 -9.03
C ALA A 460 12.96 -41.40 -7.99
N GLU A 461 14.28 -41.41 -7.78
CA GLU A 461 14.94 -40.42 -6.90
C GLU A 461 14.74 -38.98 -7.36
N ARG A 462 14.78 -38.72 -8.68
CA ARG A 462 14.48 -37.39 -9.22
C ARG A 462 13.04 -36.97 -8.97
N ALA A 463 12.08 -37.89 -9.15
CA ALA A 463 10.68 -37.63 -8.83
C ALA A 463 10.49 -37.37 -7.33
N ALA A 464 11.13 -38.17 -6.47
CA ALA A 464 11.09 -37.99 -5.01
C ALA A 464 11.62 -36.61 -4.59
N LEU A 465 12.72 -36.15 -5.17
CA LEU A 465 13.27 -34.80 -4.88
C LEU A 465 12.29 -33.68 -5.22
N ALA A 466 11.60 -33.79 -6.36
CA ALA A 466 10.64 -32.78 -6.77
C ALA A 466 9.39 -32.76 -5.87
N LEU A 467 8.93 -33.94 -5.41
CA LEU A 467 7.85 -34.04 -4.42
C LEU A 467 8.26 -33.52 -3.04
N GLU A 468 9.51 -33.77 -2.62
CA GLU A 468 10.05 -33.26 -1.36
C GLU A 468 10.08 -31.73 -1.33
N ASP A 469 10.60 -31.13 -2.41
CA ASP A 469 10.66 -29.67 -2.55
C ASP A 469 9.25 -29.05 -2.54
N ARG A 470 8.29 -29.71 -3.21
CA ARG A 470 6.89 -29.29 -3.20
C ARG A 470 6.28 -29.28 -1.79
N GLN A 471 6.49 -30.32 -0.99
CA GLN A 471 6.02 -30.37 0.40
C GLN A 471 6.67 -29.30 1.28
N LEU A 472 7.96 -29.00 1.08
CA LEU A 472 8.66 -27.93 1.80
C LEU A 472 8.03 -26.57 1.49
N GLN A 473 7.80 -26.26 0.21
CA GLN A 473 7.16 -25.01 -0.20
C GLN A 473 5.74 -24.87 0.37
N GLN A 474 4.94 -25.94 0.36
CA GLN A 474 3.60 -25.93 0.96
C GLN A 474 3.62 -25.60 2.46
N ARG A 475 4.60 -26.14 3.21
CA ARG A 475 4.79 -25.81 4.63
C ARG A 475 5.14 -24.34 4.85
N VAL A 476 6.01 -23.78 4.03
CA VAL A 476 6.35 -22.35 4.09
C VAL A 476 5.11 -21.49 3.81
N PHE A 477 4.33 -21.82 2.78
CA PHE A 477 3.11 -21.06 2.45
C PHE A 477 2.05 -21.13 3.54
N ARG A 478 1.81 -22.30 4.14
CA ARG A 478 0.90 -22.43 5.30
C ARG A 478 1.38 -21.55 6.46
N SER A 479 2.68 -21.60 6.76
CA SER A 479 3.28 -20.78 7.83
C SER A 479 3.16 -19.28 7.57
N LEU A 480 3.34 -18.83 6.32
CA LEU A 480 3.15 -17.43 5.93
C LEU A 480 1.69 -16.99 6.01
N ALA A 481 0.76 -17.84 5.59
CA ALA A 481 -0.68 -17.59 5.71
C ALA A 481 -1.11 -17.42 7.18
N ASP A 482 -0.49 -18.17 8.10
CA ASP A 482 -0.74 -18.07 9.54
C ASP A 482 -0.16 -16.79 10.16
N ILE A 483 0.93 -16.25 9.62
CA ILE A 483 1.59 -15.03 10.11
C ILE A 483 0.85 -13.75 9.68
N GLN A 484 0.27 -13.74 8.48
CA GLN A 484 -0.42 -12.58 7.91
C GLN A 484 -1.45 -11.92 8.86
N PRO A 485 -2.37 -12.64 9.51
CA PRO A 485 -3.33 -12.04 10.44
C PRO A 485 -2.67 -11.40 11.68
N GLN A 486 -1.57 -11.98 12.17
CA GLN A 486 -0.86 -11.44 13.34
C GLN A 486 -0.14 -10.12 13.02
N VAL A 487 0.47 -10.04 11.84
CA VAL A 487 1.15 -8.82 11.37
C VAL A 487 0.15 -7.68 11.18
N GLU A 488 -1.02 -7.97 10.60
CA GLU A 488 -2.10 -6.98 10.48
C GLU A 488 -2.57 -6.50 11.84
N MET A 489 -2.78 -7.40 12.80
CA MET A 489 -3.19 -7.04 14.15
C MET A 489 -2.15 -6.13 14.84
N ILE A 490 -0.85 -6.45 14.73
CA ILE A 490 0.24 -5.62 15.27
C ILE A 490 0.30 -4.26 14.56
N GLN A 491 0.05 -4.21 13.25
CA GLN A 491 -0.01 -2.94 12.50
C GLN A 491 -1.21 -2.08 12.94
N ARG A 492 -2.38 -2.70 13.17
CA ARG A 492 -3.58 -2.02 13.72
C ARG A 492 -3.35 -1.53 15.15
N MET A 493 -2.76 -2.35 16.03
CA MET A 493 -2.39 -1.96 17.39
C MET A 493 -1.36 -0.81 17.41
N ARG A 494 -0.36 -0.83 16.52
CA ARG A 494 0.59 0.28 16.37
C ARG A 494 -0.06 1.55 15.84
N ALA A 495 -1.03 1.43 14.95
CA ALA A 495 -1.82 2.57 14.46
C ALA A 495 -2.65 3.19 15.60
N ALA A 496 -3.30 2.35 16.40
CA ALA A 496 -4.13 2.73 17.53
C ALA A 496 -3.34 3.39 18.67
N SER A 497 -2.20 2.81 19.04
CA SER A 497 -1.35 3.29 20.15
C SER A 497 -0.77 4.69 19.95
N ARG A 498 -0.70 5.18 18.70
CA ARG A 498 -0.10 6.48 18.38
C ARG A 498 -1.08 7.66 18.33
N TYR A 499 -2.40 7.43 18.31
CA TYR A 499 -3.34 8.50 17.93
C TYR A 499 -4.50 8.80 18.88
N ASP A 500 -4.98 7.87 19.71
CA ASP A 500 -5.90 8.23 20.78
C ASP A 500 -6.05 7.05 21.75
N SER A 501 -5.45 7.15 22.94
CA SER A 501 -5.45 6.06 23.93
C SER A 501 -6.84 5.67 24.43
N ARG A 502 -7.92 6.40 24.08
CA ARG A 502 -9.28 6.15 24.57
C ARG A 502 -10.24 5.64 23.48
N ALA A 503 -10.33 6.33 22.34
CA ALA A 503 -11.28 5.96 21.28
C ALA A 503 -10.96 4.59 20.62
N ALA A 504 -9.70 4.18 20.60
CA ALA A 504 -9.28 2.91 20.02
C ALA A 504 -9.35 1.71 21.00
N LEU A 505 -9.52 1.96 22.31
CA LEU A 505 -9.77 0.90 23.30
C LEU A 505 -11.26 0.54 23.41
N GLU A 506 -12.15 1.40 22.88
CA GLU A 506 -13.61 1.23 22.95
C GLU A 506 -14.25 0.76 21.64
N ALA A 507 -13.51 0.75 20.53
CA ALA A 507 -14.02 0.27 19.25
C ALA A 507 -13.87 -1.25 19.13
N ASP A 508 -14.96 -1.98 19.37
CA ASP A 508 -15.02 -3.42 19.08
C ASP A 508 -14.81 -3.66 17.57
N PRO A 509 -13.99 -4.66 17.18
CA PRO A 509 -13.62 -4.88 15.78
C PRO A 509 -14.79 -5.38 14.95
N ILE A 510 -15.07 -4.72 13.81
CA ILE A 510 -15.95 -5.23 12.76
C ILE A 510 -15.24 -6.42 12.07
N PRO A 511 -15.84 -7.62 12.03
CA PRO A 511 -15.26 -8.78 11.33
C PRO A 511 -15.19 -8.58 9.81
N GLN A 512 -14.17 -9.15 9.15
CA GLN A 512 -14.09 -9.15 7.68
C GLN A 512 -15.11 -10.14 7.05
N GLU A 513 -15.55 -9.87 5.81
CA GLU A 513 -16.51 -10.73 5.06
C GLU A 513 -16.06 -12.20 4.95
N ALA A 514 -14.77 -12.45 4.74
CA ALA A 514 -14.22 -13.80 4.56
C ALA A 514 -14.28 -14.65 5.85
N ASP A 515 -14.06 -14.01 7.00
CA ASP A 515 -14.18 -14.67 8.30
C ASP A 515 -15.65 -14.95 8.64
N LEU A 516 -16.54 -14.03 8.26
CA LEU A 516 -17.99 -14.14 8.46
C LEU A 516 -18.58 -15.35 7.72
N ALA A 517 -18.20 -15.58 6.47
CA ALA A 517 -18.67 -16.73 5.68
C ALA A 517 -18.32 -18.08 6.33
N ASN A 518 -17.11 -18.19 6.91
CA ASN A 518 -16.71 -19.40 7.64
C ASN A 518 -17.54 -19.60 8.91
N TRP A 519 -17.80 -18.54 9.66
CA TRP A 519 -18.63 -18.63 10.87
C TRP A 519 -20.09 -18.96 10.56
N VAL A 520 -20.62 -18.41 9.46
CA VAL A 520 -21.97 -18.72 8.95
C VAL A 520 -22.05 -20.18 8.50
N ARG A 521 -21.05 -20.70 7.78
CA ARG A 521 -20.98 -22.13 7.43
C ARG A 521 -21.02 -23.00 8.67
N ASP A 522 -20.19 -22.70 9.66
CA ASP A 522 -20.09 -23.50 10.88
C ASP A 522 -21.39 -23.47 11.68
N ALA A 523 -22.07 -22.31 11.73
CA ALA A 523 -23.36 -22.14 12.36
C ALA A 523 -24.49 -22.86 11.61
N LEU A 524 -24.57 -22.75 10.28
CA LEU A 524 -25.58 -23.43 9.48
C LEU A 524 -25.41 -24.96 9.51
N THR A 525 -24.16 -25.45 9.52
CA THR A 525 -23.88 -26.89 9.61
C THR A 525 -24.33 -27.47 10.95
N HIS A 526 -24.24 -26.68 12.03
CA HIS A 526 -24.65 -27.07 13.38
C HIS A 526 -25.94 -26.36 13.83
N TYR A 527 -26.84 -26.04 12.90
CA TYR A 527 -28.04 -25.21 13.14
C TYR A 527 -28.92 -25.74 14.30
N TRP A 528 -29.00 -27.07 14.42
CA TRP A 528 -29.78 -27.76 15.44
C TRP A 528 -29.07 -27.92 16.79
N GLY A 529 -27.79 -27.53 16.90
CA GLY A 529 -27.03 -27.51 18.14
C GLY A 529 -25.58 -28.02 17.99
N GLY A 530 -24.80 -27.81 19.05
CA GLY A 530 -23.40 -28.24 19.16
C GLY A 530 -22.47 -27.12 19.64
N PRO A 531 -21.26 -27.44 20.10
CA PRO A 531 -20.31 -26.43 20.62
C PRO A 531 -19.94 -25.38 19.57
N LYS A 532 -19.90 -25.77 18.29
CA LYS A 532 -19.63 -24.85 17.15
C LYS A 532 -20.79 -23.89 16.83
N PHE A 533 -21.99 -24.15 17.33
CA PHE A 533 -23.15 -23.24 17.20
C PHE A 533 -23.24 -22.30 18.40
N THR A 534 -23.17 -22.84 19.62
CA THR A 534 -23.32 -22.05 20.86
C THR A 534 -22.12 -21.13 21.11
N ASN A 535 -20.90 -21.56 20.79
CA ASN A 535 -19.68 -20.75 20.93
C ASN A 535 -19.29 -20.04 19.63
N ASN A 536 -20.23 -19.89 18.69
CA ASN A 536 -19.92 -19.29 17.41
C ASN A 536 -19.62 -17.78 17.58
N PRO A 537 -18.57 -17.23 16.95
CA PRO A 537 -18.26 -15.80 17.01
C PRO A 537 -19.41 -14.87 16.57
N LEU A 538 -20.35 -15.36 15.75
CA LEU A 538 -21.55 -14.62 15.35
C LEU A 538 -22.41 -14.19 16.56
N THR A 539 -22.36 -14.90 17.68
CA THR A 539 -23.08 -14.52 18.91
C THR A 539 -22.64 -13.18 19.49
N LYS A 540 -21.45 -12.68 19.10
CA LYS A 540 -20.90 -11.42 19.59
C LYS A 540 -21.39 -10.20 18.80
N LEU A 541 -22.02 -10.39 17.64
CA LEU A 541 -22.55 -9.33 16.78
C LEU A 541 -23.65 -8.55 17.51
N GLN A 542 -23.74 -7.23 17.26
CA GLN A 542 -24.73 -6.38 17.90
C GLN A 542 -26.15 -6.78 17.52
N VAL A 543 -26.38 -7.17 16.26
CA VAL A 543 -27.68 -7.67 15.80
C VAL A 543 -28.14 -8.90 16.61
N VAL A 544 -27.21 -9.81 16.95
CA VAL A 544 -27.56 -11.01 17.72
C VAL A 544 -27.85 -10.67 19.17
N ARG A 545 -27.11 -9.72 19.77
CA ARG A 545 -27.38 -9.26 21.14
C ARG A 545 -28.76 -8.62 21.26
N GLU A 546 -29.13 -7.75 20.33
CA GLU A 546 -30.47 -7.14 20.30
C GLU A 546 -31.58 -8.19 20.11
N LEU A 547 -31.34 -9.19 19.25
CA LEU A 547 -32.28 -10.30 19.08
C LEU A 547 -32.38 -11.17 20.33
N ALA A 548 -31.28 -11.36 21.06
CA ALA A 548 -31.27 -12.10 22.32
C ALA A 548 -32.05 -11.35 23.42
N ASP A 549 -31.96 -10.02 23.45
CA ASP A 549 -32.75 -9.19 24.37
C ASP A 549 -34.26 -9.31 24.10
N LYS A 550 -34.66 -9.61 22.86
CA LYS A 550 -36.06 -9.86 22.46
C LYS A 550 -36.53 -11.31 22.68
N GLU A 551 -35.61 -12.26 22.82
CA GLU A 551 -35.85 -13.71 22.92
C GLU A 551 -35.39 -14.25 24.30
N ASP A 552 -35.80 -13.58 25.38
CA ASP A 552 -35.57 -13.97 26.78
C ASP A 552 -34.09 -14.27 27.14
N GLY A 553 -33.15 -13.59 26.48
CA GLY A 553 -31.71 -13.72 26.74
C GLY A 553 -31.05 -14.98 26.17
N ASN A 554 -31.77 -15.78 25.36
CA ASN A 554 -31.20 -17.00 24.77
C ASN A 554 -30.45 -16.69 23.46
N THR A 555 -29.12 -16.58 23.55
CA THR A 555 -28.23 -16.29 22.43
C THR A 555 -28.28 -17.33 21.30
N ALA A 556 -28.57 -18.60 21.61
CA ALA A 556 -28.70 -19.65 20.61
C ALA A 556 -29.99 -19.49 19.79
N ASN A 557 -31.10 -19.09 20.42
CA ASN A 557 -32.35 -18.79 19.71
C ASN A 557 -32.22 -17.52 18.88
N ALA A 558 -31.58 -16.48 19.42
CA ALA A 558 -31.28 -15.25 18.69
C ALA A 558 -30.44 -15.50 17.43
N LEU A 559 -29.40 -16.34 17.54
CA LEU A 559 -28.59 -16.72 16.39
C LEU A 559 -29.40 -17.50 15.34
N ARG A 560 -30.30 -18.42 15.74
CA ARG A 560 -31.20 -19.11 14.81
C ARG A 560 -32.15 -18.13 14.11
N ALA A 561 -32.70 -17.19 14.87
CA ALA A 561 -33.59 -16.16 14.33
C ALA A 561 -32.85 -15.28 13.29
N LEU A 562 -31.61 -14.88 13.59
CA LEU A 562 -30.76 -14.16 12.65
C LEU A 562 -30.50 -14.96 11.37
N LEU A 563 -30.02 -16.21 11.51
CA LEU A 563 -29.71 -17.07 10.35
C LEU A 563 -30.95 -17.29 9.50
N ARG A 564 -32.12 -17.48 10.11
CA ARG A 564 -33.38 -17.65 9.39
C ARG A 564 -33.77 -16.40 8.62
N ARG A 565 -33.68 -15.22 9.25
CA ARG A 565 -33.91 -13.94 8.57
C ARG A 565 -32.95 -13.73 7.40
N ALA A 566 -31.67 -14.03 7.58
CA ALA A 566 -30.68 -13.90 6.52
C ALA A 566 -30.91 -14.89 5.36
N VAL A 567 -31.34 -16.13 5.65
CA VAL A 567 -31.74 -17.09 4.61
C VAL A 567 -33.01 -16.63 3.89
N ASP A 568 -33.96 -16.02 4.59
CA ASP A 568 -35.19 -15.48 4.00
C ASP A 568 -34.93 -14.26 3.10
N GLU A 569 -33.87 -13.47 3.34
CA GLU A 569 -33.46 -12.39 2.41
C GLU A 569 -32.88 -12.92 1.10
N VAL A 570 -32.29 -14.12 1.10
CA VAL A 570 -31.81 -14.80 -0.12
C VAL A 570 -32.97 -15.37 -0.95
N ARG A 571 -34.20 -15.37 -0.41
CA ARG A 571 -35.38 -15.92 -1.09
C ARG A 571 -35.82 -15.05 -2.29
N PRO A 572 -35.91 -15.61 -3.51
CA PRO A 572 -36.45 -14.90 -4.67
C PRO A 572 -37.95 -14.60 -4.55
N ARG A 573 -38.44 -13.60 -5.29
CA ARG A 573 -39.88 -13.26 -5.34
C ARG A 573 -40.67 -14.27 -6.17
N GLY A 574 -41.77 -14.80 -5.63
CA GLY A 574 -42.70 -15.69 -6.33
C GLY A 574 -42.94 -17.02 -5.61
N ASP A 575 -43.65 -17.94 -6.28
CA ASP A 575 -43.88 -19.31 -5.81
C ASP A 575 -42.63 -20.17 -5.96
N ARG A 576 -42.46 -21.14 -5.04
CA ARG A 576 -41.26 -22.00 -4.97
C ARG A 576 -41.10 -22.79 -6.27
N LYS A 577 -39.95 -22.63 -6.92
CA LYS A 577 -39.58 -23.33 -8.15
C LYS A 577 -38.22 -24.02 -8.00
N PHE A 578 -37.95 -24.98 -8.88
CA PHE A 578 -36.63 -25.62 -9.04
C PHE A 578 -35.84 -24.96 -10.18
N THR A 579 -35.93 -23.63 -10.30
CA THR A 579 -35.23 -22.84 -11.32
C THR A 579 -33.91 -22.29 -10.76
N THR A 580 -33.00 -21.86 -11.65
CA THR A 580 -31.67 -21.34 -11.29
C THR A 580 -31.68 -20.26 -10.22
N GLU A 581 -32.71 -19.40 -10.22
CA GLU A 581 -32.88 -18.33 -9.23
C GLU A 581 -33.18 -18.86 -7.82
N TRP A 582 -33.88 -19.99 -7.71
CA TRP A 582 -34.26 -20.61 -6.44
C TRP A 582 -33.23 -21.61 -5.91
N ILE A 583 -32.23 -21.98 -6.71
CA ILE A 583 -31.24 -23.02 -6.34
C ILE A 583 -30.55 -22.67 -5.03
N LEU A 584 -30.09 -21.43 -4.84
CA LEU A 584 -29.36 -21.05 -3.62
C LEU A 584 -30.23 -21.15 -2.36
N TYR A 585 -31.46 -20.65 -2.42
CA TYR A 585 -32.43 -20.77 -1.34
C TYR A 585 -32.81 -22.22 -1.04
N ASN A 586 -33.11 -23.02 -2.07
CA ASN A 586 -33.45 -24.42 -1.92
C ASN A 586 -32.30 -25.25 -1.33
N ILE A 587 -31.03 -24.93 -1.66
CA ILE A 587 -29.87 -25.55 -1.04
C ILE A 587 -29.83 -25.20 0.45
N LEU A 588 -29.98 -23.93 0.82
CA LEU A 588 -29.94 -23.49 2.22
C LEU A 588 -31.03 -24.16 3.07
N GLU A 589 -32.26 -24.16 2.56
CA GLU A 589 -33.43 -24.73 3.22
C GLU A 589 -33.29 -26.26 3.35
N MET A 590 -33.05 -26.97 2.25
CA MET A 590 -33.02 -28.44 2.28
C MET A 590 -31.79 -29.01 3.00
N LYS A 591 -30.61 -28.38 2.83
CA LYS A 591 -29.37 -28.91 3.40
C LYS A 591 -29.21 -28.55 4.88
N PHE A 592 -29.44 -27.29 5.26
CA PHE A 592 -29.11 -26.79 6.59
C PHE A 592 -30.31 -26.67 7.52
N ILE A 593 -31.46 -26.22 7.02
CA ILE A 593 -32.66 -26.06 7.85
C ILE A 593 -33.36 -27.41 8.02
N GLU A 594 -33.69 -28.10 6.93
CA GLU A 594 -34.36 -29.42 6.95
C GLU A 594 -33.39 -30.57 7.30
N GLY A 595 -32.08 -30.35 7.21
CA GLY A 595 -31.06 -31.34 7.60
C GLY A 595 -30.93 -32.55 6.66
N ARG A 596 -31.30 -32.43 5.37
CA ARG A 596 -31.23 -33.55 4.42
C ARG A 596 -29.78 -33.94 4.08
N LYS A 597 -29.58 -35.19 3.65
CA LYS A 597 -28.28 -35.67 3.16
C LYS A 597 -27.94 -35.04 1.81
N VAL A 598 -26.65 -34.80 1.58
CA VAL A 598 -26.11 -34.16 0.35
C VAL A 598 -26.62 -34.86 -0.91
N ARG A 599 -26.56 -36.20 -0.94
CA ARG A 599 -27.05 -37.03 -2.05
C ARG A 599 -28.53 -36.81 -2.36
N ASP A 600 -29.37 -36.69 -1.33
CA ASP A 600 -30.82 -36.52 -1.50
C ASP A 600 -31.17 -35.12 -2.01
N VAL A 601 -30.39 -34.10 -1.61
CA VAL A 601 -30.53 -32.73 -2.11
C VAL A 601 -30.06 -32.64 -3.56
N ALA A 602 -28.90 -33.21 -3.89
CA ALA A 602 -28.36 -33.26 -5.24
C ALA A 602 -29.33 -33.94 -6.21
N ALA A 603 -29.91 -35.08 -5.80
CA ALA A 603 -30.92 -35.81 -6.58
C ALA A 603 -32.20 -34.98 -6.80
N ARG A 604 -32.71 -34.29 -5.77
CA ARG A 604 -33.91 -33.45 -5.88
C ARG A 604 -33.72 -32.19 -6.71
N LEU A 605 -32.51 -31.63 -6.72
CA LEU A 605 -32.16 -30.45 -7.52
C LEU A 605 -31.61 -30.81 -8.90
N ALA A 606 -31.60 -32.10 -9.27
CA ALA A 606 -31.09 -32.61 -10.55
C ALA A 606 -29.67 -32.11 -10.88
N MET A 607 -28.75 -32.17 -9.90
CA MET A 607 -27.35 -31.74 -10.05
C MET A 607 -26.37 -32.75 -9.44
N SER A 608 -25.09 -32.68 -9.84
CA SER A 608 -24.03 -33.52 -9.26
C SER A 608 -23.62 -33.02 -7.85
N GLU A 609 -23.04 -33.90 -7.04
CA GLU A 609 -22.56 -33.53 -5.69
C GLU A 609 -21.49 -32.43 -5.74
N ALA A 610 -20.59 -32.50 -6.74
CA ALA A 610 -19.55 -31.50 -6.93
C ALA A 610 -20.13 -30.10 -7.26
N ASP A 611 -21.19 -30.03 -8.08
CA ASP A 611 -21.86 -28.77 -8.37
C ASP A 611 -22.66 -28.26 -7.16
N LEU A 612 -23.28 -29.16 -6.40
CA LEU A 612 -23.95 -28.82 -5.14
C LEU A 612 -22.98 -28.15 -4.16
N TYR A 613 -21.77 -28.68 -3.96
CA TYR A 613 -20.77 -28.06 -3.07
C TYR A 613 -20.35 -26.66 -3.53
N ARG A 614 -20.22 -26.44 -4.84
CA ARG A 614 -19.91 -25.11 -5.41
C ARG A 614 -21.04 -24.12 -5.13
N LYS A 615 -22.29 -24.51 -5.43
CA LYS A 615 -23.48 -23.67 -5.22
C LYS A 615 -23.77 -23.44 -3.73
N GLN A 616 -23.48 -24.42 -2.87
CA GLN A 616 -23.56 -24.30 -1.43
C GLN A 616 -22.63 -23.22 -0.89
N ARG A 617 -21.38 -23.14 -1.39
CA ARG A 617 -20.44 -22.09 -0.98
C ARG A 617 -20.97 -20.70 -1.34
N VAL A 618 -21.47 -20.53 -2.57
CA VAL A 618 -22.09 -19.26 -3.01
C VAL A 618 -23.31 -18.90 -2.18
N ALA A 619 -24.13 -19.90 -1.80
CA ALA A 619 -25.30 -19.68 -0.96
C ALA A 619 -24.93 -19.23 0.47
N ILE A 620 -23.86 -19.80 1.05
CA ILE A 620 -23.34 -19.37 2.37
C ILE A 620 -22.80 -17.94 2.30
N ASP A 621 -22.06 -17.60 1.24
CA ASP A 621 -21.52 -16.25 1.04
C ASP A 621 -22.66 -15.21 0.92
N ALA A 622 -23.77 -15.56 0.27
CA ALA A 622 -24.95 -14.70 0.19
C ALA A 622 -25.58 -14.45 1.57
N VAL A 623 -25.69 -15.47 2.42
CA VAL A 623 -26.18 -15.34 3.80
C VAL A 623 -25.22 -14.49 4.65
N ALA A 624 -23.91 -14.64 4.48
CA ALA A 624 -22.93 -13.82 5.18
C ALA A 624 -23.05 -12.33 4.83
N ARG A 625 -23.28 -12.00 3.55
CA ARG A 625 -23.55 -10.61 3.12
C ARG A 625 -24.82 -10.04 3.74
N ALA A 626 -25.91 -10.80 3.74
CA ALA A 626 -27.17 -10.38 4.38
C ALA A 626 -26.96 -10.08 5.88
N ILE A 627 -26.23 -10.94 6.61
CA ILE A 627 -25.91 -10.70 8.03
C ILE A 627 -25.05 -9.45 8.21
N MET A 628 -24.10 -9.20 7.32
CA MET A 628 -23.26 -8.00 7.38
C MET A 628 -24.08 -6.73 7.15
N GLU A 629 -24.98 -6.73 6.17
CA GLU A 629 -25.88 -5.60 5.92
C GLU A 629 -26.79 -5.33 7.14
N MET A 630 -27.30 -6.39 7.79
CA MET A 630 -28.05 -6.26 9.04
C MET A 630 -27.20 -5.65 10.17
N GLU A 631 -25.92 -6.03 10.31
CA GLU A 631 -25.01 -5.49 11.33
C GLU A 631 -24.67 -4.02 11.08
N VAL A 632 -24.37 -3.65 9.84
CA VAL A 632 -24.09 -2.26 9.46
C VAL A 632 -25.31 -1.37 9.70
N ASN A 633 -26.50 -1.81 9.30
CA ASN A 633 -27.75 -1.08 9.53
C ASN A 633 -28.07 -0.87 11.01
N GLN A 634 -27.60 -1.75 11.90
CA GLN A 634 -27.76 -1.58 13.34
C GLN A 634 -26.71 -0.67 13.94
N LEU A 635 -25.46 -0.71 13.46
CA LEU A 635 -24.40 0.20 13.91
C LEU A 635 -24.66 1.67 13.51
N GLU A 636 -25.44 1.90 12.45
CA GLU A 636 -25.83 3.23 11.99
C GLU A 636 -27.08 3.81 12.71
N ARG A 637 -27.82 3.00 13.47
CA ARG A 637 -28.95 3.41 14.31
C ARG A 637 -28.49 3.86 15.69
#